data_AF-A0A7D3XQ45-F1
#
_entry.id   AF-A0A7D3XQ45-F1
#
_cell.length_a   1.000
_cell.length_b   1.000
_cell.length_c   1.000
_cell.angle_alpha   90.00
_cell.angle_beta   90.00
_cell.angle_gamma   90.00
#
_symmetry.space_group_name_H-M   'P 1'
#
loop_
_entity.id
_entity.type
_entity.pdbx_description
1 polymer ?
#
loop_
_entity_poly.entity_id
_entity_poly.type
_entity_poly.pdbx_seq_one_letter_code
_entity_poly.pdbx_strand_id
1 'polypeptide(L)'
;MLLRRFHRSERIYLVLGNFSLHKHRKVHQWVEENHMELDYTPTYSSWLNQIECHFGPLRQFVLNGSYYTSHDDLFNQIRAYIRWRNKNKRHERSYENKRRSRCFLLWDRWSVLRS
;
A
#
# COMPACT_ATOMS: atom_id res chain seq x y z
N MET A 1 -0.30 14.87 -5.34
CA MET A 1 0.98 14.63 -4.62
C MET A 1 1.75 13.39 -5.11
N LEU A 2 1.20 12.55 -6.00
CA LEU A 2 1.98 11.61 -6.85
C LEU A 2 2.10 12.12 -8.29
N LEU A 3 0.99 12.60 -8.88
CA LEU A 3 0.95 13.21 -10.22
C LEU A 3 1.81 14.48 -10.40
N ARG A 4 2.23 15.11 -9.29
CA ARG A 4 3.17 16.26 -9.33
C ARG A 4 4.63 15.83 -9.34
N ARG A 5 4.92 14.54 -9.10
CA ARG A 5 6.26 13.98 -8.99
C ARG A 5 6.75 13.36 -10.30
N PHE A 6 5.84 12.88 -11.13
CA PHE A 6 6.12 12.27 -12.44
C PHE A 6 5.78 13.25 -13.55
N HIS A 7 6.51 13.15 -14.67
CA HIS A 7 6.24 13.99 -15.83
C HIS A 7 4.94 13.53 -16.51
N ARG A 8 4.19 14.45 -17.14
CA ARG A 8 2.90 14.11 -17.78
C ARG A 8 3.02 13.13 -18.96
N SER A 9 4.22 12.98 -19.52
CA SER A 9 4.48 11.98 -20.57
C SER A 9 4.71 10.57 -20.02
N GLU A 10 4.91 10.42 -18.71
CA GLU A 10 5.11 9.12 -18.08
C GLU A 10 3.76 8.50 -17.72
N ARG A 11 3.61 7.21 -18.05
CA ARG A 11 2.41 6.46 -17.69
C ARG A 11 2.57 5.85 -16.30
N ILE A 12 1.59 6.07 -15.43
CA ILE A 12 1.63 5.57 -14.06
C ILE A 12 0.76 4.31 -13.94
N TYR A 13 1.36 3.19 -13.57
CA TYR A 13 0.65 1.95 -13.29
C TYR A 13 0.33 1.84 -11.80
N LEU A 14 -0.95 1.66 -11.48
CA LEU A 14 -1.43 1.38 -10.13
C LEU A 14 -1.73 -0.11 -10.00
N VAL A 15 -0.96 -0.80 -9.17
CA VAL A 15 -1.24 -2.20 -8.81
C VAL A 15 -2.20 -2.23 -7.62
N LEU A 16 -3.34 -2.90 -7.75
CA LEU A 16 -4.38 -2.92 -6.72
C LEU A 16 -5.18 -4.24 -6.70
N GLY A 17 -5.89 -4.48 -5.61
CA GLY A 17 -6.74 -5.66 -5.45
C GLY A 17 -7.93 -5.70 -6.40
N ASN A 18 -8.51 -6.88 -6.62
CA ASN A 18 -9.64 -7.09 -7.54
C ASN A 18 -11.02 -6.63 -6.96
N PHE A 19 -11.04 -5.58 -6.14
CA PHE A 19 -12.27 -5.13 -5.47
C PHE A 19 -13.19 -4.37 -6.43
N SER A 20 -14.50 -4.64 -6.39
CA SER A 20 -15.47 -4.14 -7.37
C SER A 20 -15.55 -2.62 -7.46
N LEU A 21 -15.35 -1.91 -6.33
CA LEU A 21 -15.36 -0.44 -6.33
C LEU A 21 -14.23 0.18 -7.17
N HIS A 22 -13.11 -0.52 -7.34
CA HIS A 22 -12.03 -0.05 -8.20
C HIS A 22 -12.39 -0.08 -9.69
N LYS A 23 -13.35 -0.93 -10.07
CA LYS A 23 -13.82 -1.09 -11.45
C LYS A 23 -14.97 -0.16 -11.80
N HIS A 24 -15.36 0.71 -10.87
CA HIS A 24 -16.47 1.64 -11.11
C HIS A 24 -16.11 2.64 -12.21
N ARG A 25 -17.07 2.97 -13.09
CA ARG A 25 -16.86 3.85 -14.26
C ARG A 25 -16.16 5.17 -13.92
N LYS A 26 -16.55 5.81 -12.81
CA LYS A 26 -15.92 7.06 -12.32
C LYS A 26 -14.42 6.91 -12.02
N VAL A 27 -13.98 5.75 -11.54
CA VAL A 27 -12.57 5.48 -11.25
C VAL A 27 -11.79 5.34 -12.56
N HIS A 28 -12.32 4.55 -13.51
CA HIS A 28 -11.69 4.36 -14.81
C HIS A 28 -11.55 5.67 -15.59
N GLN A 29 -12.61 6.48 -15.61
CA GLN A 29 -12.58 7.80 -16.25
C GLN A 29 -11.47 8.68 -15.65
N TRP A 30 -11.40 8.76 -14.32
CA TRP A 30 -10.37 9.57 -13.65
C TRP A 30 -8.95 9.04 -13.93
N VAL A 31 -8.75 7.73 -13.98
CA VAL A 31 -7.46 7.10 -14.30
C VAL A 31 -6.99 7.48 -15.71
N GLU A 32 -7.89 7.40 -16.69
CA GLU A 32 -7.61 7.75 -18.08
C GLU A 32 -7.24 9.23 -18.24
N GLU A 33 -8.02 10.13 -17.61
CA GLU A 33 -7.78 11.57 -17.60
C GLU A 33 -6.41 11.96 -16.99
N ASN A 34 -5.80 11.07 -16.19
CA ASN A 34 -4.54 11.33 -15.49
C ASN A 34 -3.35 10.52 -16.03
N HIS A 35 -3.46 9.92 -17.24
CA HIS A 35 -2.40 9.10 -17.85
C HIS A 35 -1.97 7.91 -16.97
N MET A 36 -2.94 7.25 -16.35
CA MET A 36 -2.72 6.13 -15.44
C MET A 36 -3.29 4.82 -16.02
N GLU A 37 -2.83 3.68 -15.51
CA GLU A 37 -3.41 2.36 -15.76
C GLU A 37 -3.66 1.61 -14.44
N LEU A 38 -4.70 0.78 -14.41
CA LEU A 38 -5.04 -0.07 -13.28
C LEU A 38 -4.65 -1.53 -13.57
N ASP A 39 -3.73 -2.07 -12.78
CA ASP A 39 -3.30 -3.46 -12.81
C ASP A 39 -3.90 -4.23 -11.64
N TYR A 40 -4.90 -5.04 -11.92
CA TYR A 40 -5.59 -5.82 -10.89
C TYR A 40 -4.83 -7.12 -10.58
N THR A 41 -4.55 -7.35 -9.30
CA THR A 41 -4.06 -8.67 -8.86
C THR A 41 -5.14 -9.73 -9.08
N PRO A 42 -4.80 -10.98 -9.45
CA PRO A 42 -5.78 -12.06 -9.59
C PRO A 42 -6.59 -12.30 -8.31
N THR A 43 -7.77 -12.89 -8.46
CA THR A 43 -8.61 -13.25 -7.30
C THR A 43 -7.85 -14.17 -6.35
N TYR A 44 -8.04 -13.96 -5.04
CA TYR A 44 -7.32 -14.67 -3.97
C TYR A 44 -5.79 -14.47 -3.95
N SER A 45 -5.27 -13.50 -4.71
CA SER A 45 -3.84 -13.18 -4.74
C SER A 45 -3.50 -11.92 -3.96
N SER A 46 -4.03 -11.83 -2.73
CA SER A 46 -3.81 -10.71 -1.81
C SER A 46 -2.31 -10.47 -1.56
N TRP A 47 -1.53 -11.55 -1.57
CA TRP A 47 -0.07 -11.53 -1.46
C TRP A 47 0.66 -10.83 -2.62
N LEU A 48 0.03 -10.59 -3.77
CA LEU A 48 0.62 -9.74 -4.82
C LEU A 48 0.41 -8.25 -4.56
N ASN A 49 -0.53 -7.89 -3.68
CA ASN A 49 -0.85 -6.51 -3.38
C ASN A 49 0.09 -5.96 -2.30
N GLN A 50 1.16 -5.27 -2.72
CA GLN A 50 2.24 -4.78 -1.84
C GLN A 50 1.78 -4.00 -0.61
N ILE A 51 0.67 -3.27 -0.71
CA ILE A 51 0.13 -2.52 0.43
C ILE A 51 -0.21 -3.41 1.63
N GLU A 52 -0.53 -4.69 1.40
CA GLU A 52 -0.85 -5.64 2.46
C GLU A 52 0.33 -5.88 3.41
N CYS A 53 1.57 -5.79 2.91
CA CYS A 53 2.79 -5.84 3.74
C CYS A 53 2.84 -4.76 4.82
N HIS A 54 2.10 -3.67 4.64
CA HIS A 54 2.13 -2.53 5.55
C HIS A 54 1.10 -2.68 6.68
N PHE A 55 0.07 -3.51 6.50
CA PHE A 55 -1.00 -3.67 7.48
C PHE A 55 -0.56 -4.44 8.73
N GLY A 56 0.34 -5.42 8.61
CA GLY A 56 0.91 -6.12 9.77
C GLY A 56 1.64 -5.18 10.73
N PRO A 57 2.66 -4.43 10.27
CA PRO A 57 3.32 -3.40 11.06
C PRO A 57 2.35 -2.33 11.61
N LEU A 58 1.41 -1.83 10.79
CA LEU A 58 0.42 -0.84 11.25
C LEU A 58 -0.40 -1.39 12.43
N ARG A 59 -0.90 -2.63 12.31
CA ARG A 59 -1.64 -3.29 13.38
C ARG A 59 -0.81 -3.39 14.65
N GLN A 60 0.44 -3.83 14.54
CA GLN A 60 1.31 -4.00 15.70
C GLN A 60 1.65 -2.69 16.41
N PHE A 61 1.96 -1.62 15.67
CA PHE A 61 2.44 -0.37 16.27
C PHE A 61 1.33 0.61 16.63
N VAL A 62 0.15 0.48 16.02
CA VAL A 62 -0.94 1.46 16.17
C VAL A 62 -2.20 0.83 16.74
N LEU A 63 -2.53 -0.43 16.46
CA LEU A 63 -3.85 -0.99 16.82
C LEU A 63 -3.79 -1.96 18.01
N ASN A 64 -2.72 -2.73 18.13
CA ASN A 64 -2.60 -3.73 19.18
C ASN A 64 -2.36 -3.08 20.53
N GLY A 65 -3.23 -3.36 21.51
CA GLY A 65 -3.09 -2.86 22.88
C GLY A 65 -3.38 -1.37 23.03
N SER A 66 -3.91 -0.71 22.00
CA SER A 66 -4.30 0.70 22.05
C SER A 66 -5.77 0.85 22.36
N TYR A 67 -6.12 1.86 23.15
CA TYR A 67 -7.49 2.34 23.31
C TYR A 67 -7.54 3.81 22.86
N TYR A 68 -8.31 4.08 21.82
CA TYR A 68 -8.52 5.43 21.28
C TYR A 68 -9.92 5.90 21.65
N THR A 69 -10.02 7.12 22.17
CA THR A 69 -11.28 7.67 22.67
C THR A 69 -12.18 8.18 21.54
N SER A 70 -11.64 8.36 20.33
CA SER A 70 -12.37 8.81 19.15
C SER A 70 -11.74 8.31 17.84
N HIS A 71 -12.50 8.40 16.74
CA HIS A 71 -11.97 8.14 15.40
C HIS A 71 -10.88 9.14 14.99
N ASP A 72 -10.98 10.40 15.44
CA ASP A 72 -9.97 11.42 15.14
C ASP A 72 -8.63 11.12 15.81
N ASP A 73 -8.68 10.60 17.04
CA ASP A 73 -7.48 10.15 17.74
C ASP A 73 -6.80 9.00 16.99
N LEU A 74 -7.56 7.94 16.64
CA LEU A 74 -7.04 6.84 15.81
C LEU A 74 -6.46 7.35 14.47
N PHE A 75 -7.17 8.26 13.79
CA PHE A 75 -6.70 8.86 12.55
C PHE A 75 -5.37 9.58 12.71
N ASN A 76 -5.23 10.39 13.77
CA ASN A 76 -4.00 11.10 14.07
C ASN A 76 -2.84 10.14 14.35
N GLN A 77 -3.10 9.05 15.06
CA GLN A 77 -2.09 8.04 15.39
C GLN A 77 -1.65 7.24 14.15
N ILE A 78 -2.59 6.86 13.28
CA ILE A 78 -2.25 6.26 11.97
C ILE A 78 -1.37 7.23 11.16
N ARG A 79 -1.70 8.52 11.11
CA ARG A 79 -0.91 9.53 10.39
C ARG A 79 0.48 9.73 11.00
N ALA A 80 0.58 9.77 12.32
CA ALA A 80 1.85 9.87 13.04
C ALA A 80 2.74 8.68 12.70
N TYR A 81 2.20 7.47 12.74
CA TYR A 81 2.90 6.25 12.36
C TYR A 81 3.35 6.27 10.89
N ILE A 82 2.49 6.67 9.94
CA ILE A 82 2.87 6.75 8.51
C ILE A 82 4.05 7.72 8.32
N ARG A 83 4.00 8.90 8.96
CA ARG A 83 5.10 9.88 8.91
C ARG A 83 6.39 9.32 9.50
N TRP A 84 6.29 8.71 10.68
CA TRP A 84 7.44 8.09 11.35
C TRP A 84 8.04 6.97 10.50
N ARG A 85 7.22 6.04 9.97
CA ARG A 85 7.66 4.94 9.12
C ARG A 85 8.35 5.43 7.85
N ASN A 86 7.81 6.47 7.20
CA ASN A 86 8.39 7.04 5.99
C ASN A 86 9.75 7.70 6.23
N LYS A 87 9.99 8.25 7.43
CA LYS A 87 11.30 8.75 7.87
C LYS A 87 12.24 7.60 8.27
N ASN A 88 11.72 6.55 8.89
CA ASN A 88 12.49 5.45 9.46
C ASN A 88 12.39 4.18 8.61
N LYS A 89 12.67 4.30 7.31
CA LYS A 89 12.45 3.20 6.34
C LYS A 89 13.15 1.91 6.74
N ARG A 90 14.33 1.98 7.36
CA ARG A 90 15.18 0.83 7.74
C ARG A 90 15.01 0.40 9.20
N HIS A 91 13.98 0.87 9.90
CA HIS A 91 13.78 0.48 11.29
C HIS A 91 13.51 -1.02 11.40
N GLU A 92 14.41 -1.73 12.08
CA GLU A 92 14.50 -3.19 12.11
C GLU A 92 13.16 -3.85 12.43
N ARG A 93 12.49 -3.45 13.52
CA ARG A 93 11.20 -4.05 13.91
C ARG A 93 10.07 -3.80 12.89
N SER A 94 10.08 -2.67 12.16
CA SER A 94 9.08 -2.41 11.12
C SER A 94 9.37 -3.25 9.87
N TYR A 95 10.66 -3.39 9.54
CA TYR A 95 11.14 -4.23 8.45
C TYR A 95 10.85 -5.71 8.72
N GLU A 96 11.13 -6.21 9.92
CA GLU A 96 10.90 -7.60 10.31
C GLU A 96 9.42 -7.97 10.22
N ASN A 97 8.54 -7.11 10.72
CA ASN A 97 7.10 -7.32 10.58
C ASN A 97 6.62 -7.25 9.12
N LYS A 98 7.30 -6.47 8.28
CA LYS A 98 7.07 -6.48 6.84
C LYS A 98 7.49 -7.83 6.25
N ARG A 99 8.66 -8.36 6.61
CA ARG A 99 9.18 -9.67 6.15
C ARG A 99 8.30 -10.84 6.50
N ARG A 100 7.62 -10.79 7.66
CA ARG A 100 6.65 -11.80 8.08
C ARG A 100 5.37 -11.82 7.24
N SER A 101 5.12 -10.77 6.46
CA SER A 101 3.95 -10.72 5.57
C SER A 101 4.19 -11.58 4.33
N ARG A 102 3.27 -12.49 4.01
CA ARG A 102 3.30 -13.34 2.79
C ARG A 102 3.56 -12.52 1.52
N CYS A 103 2.99 -11.31 1.45
CA CYS A 103 3.17 -10.41 0.33
C CYS A 103 4.64 -10.00 0.11
N PHE A 104 5.42 -9.82 1.19
CA PHE A 104 6.82 -9.43 1.07
C PHE A 104 7.65 -10.59 0.54
N LEU A 105 7.47 -11.80 1.09
CA LEU A 105 8.23 -12.99 0.73
C LEU A 105 8.03 -13.41 -0.72
N LEU A 106 6.79 -13.37 -1.20
CA LEU A 106 6.44 -13.79 -2.55
C LEU A 106 6.77 -12.72 -3.59
N TRP A 107 6.67 -11.43 -3.23
CA TRP A 107 7.13 -10.35 -4.10
C TRP A 107 8.65 -10.38 -4.29
N ASP A 108 9.43 -10.57 -3.22
CA ASP A 108 10.89 -10.67 -3.30
C ASP A 108 11.29 -11.78 -4.29
N ARG A 109 10.67 -12.96 -4.15
CA ARG A 109 10.88 -14.09 -5.06
C ARG A 109 10.49 -13.77 -6.51
N TRP A 110 9.38 -13.07 -6.73
CA TRP A 110 8.93 -12.71 -8.09
C TRP A 110 9.79 -11.63 -8.73
N SER A 111 10.31 -10.68 -7.94
CA SER A 111 11.18 -9.62 -8.44
C SER A 111 12.54 -10.14 -8.93
N VAL A 112 13.07 -11.19 -8.29
CA VAL A 112 14.30 -11.88 -8.70
C VAL A 112 14.11 -12.71 -9.99
N LEU A 113 12.87 -13.13 -10.29
CA LEU A 113 12.57 -13.91 -11.51
C LEU A 113 12.39 -13.06 -12.77
N ARG A 114 12.38 -11.71 -12.65
CA ARG A 114 12.26 -10.76 -13.77
C ARG A 114 13.51 -9.90 -14.00
N SER A 115 14.59 -10.15 -13.25
CA SER A 115 15.91 -9.50 -13.38
C SER A 115 16.91 -10.47 -13.99
#